data_AF-A0A8T9DDZ6-F1
#
_entry.id   AF-A0A8T9DDZ6-F1
#
_cell.length_a   1.000
_cell.length_b   1.000
_cell.length_c   1.000
_cell.angle_alpha   90.00
_cell.angle_beta   90.00
_cell.angle_gamma   90.00
#
_symmetry.space_group_name_H-M   'P 1'
#
loop_
_entity.id
_entity.type
_entity.pdbx_description
1 polymer ?
#
loop_
_entity_poly.entity_id
_entity_poly.type
_entity_poly.pdbx_seq_one_letter_code
_entity_poly.pdbx_strand_id
1 'polypeptide(L)'
;MLAGERTRNGHREIVICGHVSVKKSSGDHGTDEPFAAKIYPDAGSSFELVAMGDQSPNASLLIGDTCRAAGLAILDSKLKASL
;
A
#
# COMPACT_ATOMS: atom_id res chain seq x y z
N MET A 1 -7.87 -4.10 -3.05
CA MET A 1 -7.33 -3.08 -2.13
C MET A 1 -8.06 -3.21 -0.81
N LEU A 2 -7.39 -2.94 0.31
CA LEU A 2 -7.94 -2.96 1.66
C LEU A 2 -7.61 -1.63 2.34
N ALA A 3 -8.51 -1.16 3.21
CA ALA A 3 -8.30 0.05 4.00
C ALA A 3 -8.60 -0.24 5.47
N GLY A 4 -7.80 0.33 6.37
CA GLY A 4 -7.89 0.11 7.80
C GLY A 4 -7.55 1.39 8.55
N GLU A 5 -8.37 1.72 9.53
CA GLU A 5 -8.10 2.83 10.44
C GLU A 5 -7.14 2.39 11.54
N ARG A 6 -6.19 3.26 11.87
CA ARG A 6 -5.34 3.12 13.05
C ARG A 6 -5.09 4.46 13.71
N THR A 7 -4.72 4.42 14.98
CA THR A 7 -4.25 5.60 15.71
C THR A 7 -2.74 5.50 15.90
N ARG A 8 -2.00 6.50 15.46
CA ARG A 8 -0.54 6.58 15.63
C ARG A 8 -0.18 7.95 16.18
N ASN A 9 0.56 7.98 17.29
CA ASN A 9 0.95 9.21 17.97
C ASN A 9 -0.23 10.16 18.28
N GLY A 10 -1.40 9.60 18.61
CA GLY A 10 -2.62 10.38 18.88
C GLY A 10 -3.36 10.90 17.64
N HIS A 11 -2.84 10.67 16.43
CA HIS A 11 -3.48 11.04 15.18
C HIS A 11 -4.18 9.83 14.55
N ARG A 12 -5.35 10.07 13.96
CA ARG A 12 -6.03 9.03 13.17
C ARG A 12 -5.41 8.97 11.78
N GLU A 13 -5.07 7.77 11.35
CA GLU A 13 -4.56 7.48 10.01
C GLU A 13 -5.45 6.40 9.37
N ILE A 14 -5.85 6.61 8.12
CA ILE A 14 -6.45 5.54 7.30
C ILE A 14 -5.33 4.98 6.44
N VAL A 15 -4.95 3.74 6.65
CA VAL A 15 -3.95 3.05 5.84
C VAL A 15 -4.65 2.33 4.71
N ILE A 16 -4.15 2.50 3.49
CA ILE A 16 -4.63 1.82 2.29
C ILE A 16 -3.51 0.92 1.78
N CYS A 17 -3.82 -0.36 1.61
CA CYS A 17 -2.89 -1.36 1.11
C CYS A 17 -3.47 -2.06 -0.12
N GLY A 18 -2.66 -2.26 -1.14
CA GLY A 18 -3.13 -2.86 -2.37
C GLY A 18 -2.03 -3.14 -3.36
N HIS A 19 -2.48 -3.45 -4.58
CA HIS A 19 -1.64 -3.61 -5.75
C HIS A 19 -2.12 -2.63 -6.80
N VAL A 20 -1.18 -2.06 -7.55
CA VAL A 20 -1.46 -1.19 -8.68
C VAL A 20 -0.76 -1.74 -9.91
N SER A 21 -1.47 -1.76 -11.04
CA SER A 21 -0.87 -2.17 -12.30
C SER A 21 0.04 -1.05 -12.80
N VAL A 22 1.33 -1.35 -12.92
CA VAL A 22 2.31 -0.38 -13.37
C VAL A 22 2.47 -0.53 -14.86
N LYS A 23 2.24 0.55 -15.63
CA LYS A 23 2.54 0.52 -17.06
C LYS A 23 4.06 0.56 -17.24
N LYS A 24 4.59 -0.40 -18.00
CA LYS A 24 5.99 -0.31 -18.45
C LYS A 24 6.11 0.82 -19.46
N SER A 25 7.29 1.45 -19.52
CA SER A 25 7.60 2.48 -20.52
C SER A 25 7.41 2.00 -21.97
N SER A 26 7.37 0.68 -22.21
CA SER A 26 7.08 0.06 -23.50
C SER A 26 5.58 0.06 -23.88
N GLY A 27 4.69 0.53 -23.01
CA GLY A 27 3.23 0.53 -23.24
C GLY A 27 2.52 -0.75 -22.82
N ASP A 28 3.26 -1.81 -22.49
CA ASP A 28 2.72 -3.05 -21.93
C ASP A 28 2.32 -2.90 -20.46
N HIS A 29 1.35 -3.72 -20.05
CA HIS A 29 1.00 -3.86 -18.64
C HIS A 29 2.16 -4.57 -17.93
N GLY A 30 2.78 -3.87 -16.96
CA GLY A 30 3.78 -4.45 -16.08
C GLY A 30 3.17 -5.36 -15.03
N THR A 31 4.02 -5.84 -14.13
CA THR A 31 3.56 -6.57 -12.94
C THR A 31 2.77 -5.64 -12.03
N ASP A 32 1.75 -6.19 -11.38
CA ASP A 32 1.04 -5.50 -10.31
C ASP A 32 2.04 -5.28 -9.16
N GLU A 33 2.31 -4.02 -8.82
CA GLU A 33 3.23 -3.68 -7.73
C GLU A 33 2.45 -3.40 -6.45
N PRO A 34 2.90 -3.93 -5.29
CA PRO A 34 2.28 -3.62 -4.02
C PRO A 34 2.49 -2.15 -3.67
N PHE A 35 1.54 -1.56 -2.96
CA PHE A 35 1.69 -0.22 -2.40
C PHE A 35 1.06 -0.10 -1.01
N ALA A 36 1.56 0.86 -0.24
CA ALA A 36 0.94 1.34 0.98
C ALA A 36 0.81 2.86 0.93
N ALA A 37 -0.35 3.37 1.33
CA ALA A 37 -0.62 4.78 1.43
C ALA A 37 -1.33 5.11 2.75
N LYS A 38 -1.29 6.37 3.15
CA LYS A 38 -1.96 6.89 4.33
C LYS A 38 -2.82 8.09 3.95
N ILE A 39 -3.98 8.18 4.59
CA ILE A 39 -4.80 9.38 4.63
C ILE A 39 -4.82 9.87 6.07
N TYR A 40 -4.62 11.17 6.26
CA TYR A 40 -4.69 11.84 7.56
C TYR A 40 -5.97 12.70 7.59
N PRO A 41 -7.09 12.19 8.13
CA PRO A 41 -8.37 12.90 8.10
C PRO A 41 -8.28 14.26 8.80
N ASP A 42 -7.51 14.29 9.90
CA ASP A 42 -7.38 15.45 10.78
C ASP A 42 -6.47 16.54 10.18
N ALA A 43 -5.74 16.23 9.11
CA ALA A 43 -4.86 17.17 8.39
C ALA A 43 -5.45 17.56 7.02
N GLY A 44 -6.74 17.88 6.99
CA GLY A 44 -7.44 18.26 5.76
C GLY A 44 -7.61 17.10 4.76
N SER A 45 -7.64 15.85 5.26
CA SER A 45 -7.63 14.63 4.42
C SER A 45 -6.43 14.54 3.48
N SER A 46 -5.25 14.91 3.97
CA SER A 46 -4.01 14.79 3.20
C SER A 46 -3.67 13.32 2.89
N PHE A 47 -3.02 13.10 1.75
CA PHE A 47 -2.63 11.78 1.25
C PHE A 47 -1.11 11.67 1.16
N GLU A 48 -0.57 10.52 1.58
CA GLU A 48 0.85 10.17 1.50
C GLU A 48 1.01 8.78 0.90
N LEU A 49 1.74 8.66 -0.21
CA LEU A 49 2.21 7.38 -0.72
C LEU A 49 3.46 6.97 0.08
N VAL A 50 3.34 5.93 0.90
CA VAL A 50 4.42 5.50 1.80
C VAL A 50 5.49 4.74 1.04
N ALA A 51 5.08 3.82 0.17
CA ALA A 51 5.96 3.03 -0.66
C ALA A 51 5.19 2.32 -1.78
N MET A 52 5.91 2.05 -2.88
CA MET A 52 5.50 1.20 -3.99
C MET A 52 6.62 0.18 -4.27
N GLY A 53 6.25 -1.06 -4.61
CA GLY A 53 7.12 -2.24 -4.60
C GLY A 53 8.44 -2.13 -5.37
N ASP A 54 8.44 -1.41 -6.49
CA ASP A 54 9.60 -1.25 -7.38
C ASP A 54 10.51 -0.05 -7.02
N GLN A 55 10.08 0.82 -6.11
CA GLN A 55 10.76 2.10 -5.88
C GLN A 55 12.01 1.98 -4.99
N SER A 56 12.14 0.94 -4.18
CA SER A 56 13.37 0.71 -3.39
C SER A 56 13.51 -0.74 -2.91
N PRO A 57 14.74 -1.22 -2.61
CA PRO A 57 14.97 -2.59 -2.14
C PRO A 57 14.19 -2.96 -0.88
N ASN A 58 13.84 -1.97 -0.05
CA ASN A 58 13.13 -2.16 1.22
C ASN A 58 11.63 -1.79 1.13
N ALA A 59 11.14 -1.41 -0.05
CA ALA A 59 9.76 -0.97 -0.22
C ALA A 59 8.76 -2.05 0.19
N SER A 60 8.98 -3.30 -0.23
CA SER A 60 8.11 -4.43 0.13
C SER A 60 8.03 -4.69 1.64
N LEU A 61 9.14 -4.54 2.36
CA LEU A 61 9.16 -4.65 3.82
C LEU A 61 8.37 -3.52 4.47
N LEU A 62 8.59 -2.28 4.04
CA LEU A 62 7.90 -1.10 4.56
C LEU A 62 6.39 -1.15 4.29
N ILE A 63 5.99 -1.59 3.09
CA ILE A 63 4.58 -1.84 2.75
C ILE A 63 4.00 -2.86 3.73
N GLY A 64 4.68 -4.00 3.90
CA GLY A 64 4.20 -5.06 4.76
C GLY A 64 4.03 -4.64 6.22
N ASP A 65 5.02 -3.93 6.78
CA ASP A 65 4.95 -3.39 8.14
C ASP A 65 3.82 -2.38 8.29
N THR A 66 3.65 -1.49 7.30
CA THR A 66 2.59 -0.48 7.31
C THR A 66 1.20 -1.10 7.31
N CYS A 67 0.98 -2.09 6.45
CA CYS A 67 -0.30 -2.80 6.35
C CYS A 67 -0.63 -3.61 7.59
N ARG A 68 0.33 -4.38 8.11
CA ARG A 68 0.14 -5.18 9.34
C ARG A 68 -0.17 -4.32 10.55
N ALA A 69 0.51 -3.18 10.69
CA ALA A 69 0.26 -2.24 11.77
C ALA A 69 -1.13 -1.57 11.69
N ALA A 70 -1.83 -1.69 10.56
CA ALA A 70 -3.22 -1.26 10.39
C ALA A 70 -4.22 -2.44 10.44
N GLY A 71 -3.77 -3.65 10.81
CA GLY A 71 -4.61 -4.85 10.83
C GLY A 71 -4.98 -5.36 9.44
N LEU A 72 -4.28 -4.93 8.39
CA LEU A 72 -4.57 -5.32 7.01
C LEU A 72 -3.69 -6.50 6.59
N ALA A 73 -4.33 -7.50 5.99
CA ALA A 73 -3.61 -8.56 5.30
C ALA A 73 -2.85 -7.96 4.11
N ILE A 74 -1.58 -8.33 3.97
CA ILE A 74 -0.80 -8.04 2.76
C ILE A 74 -1.30 -9.01 1.71
N LEU A 75 -2.05 -8.50 0.74
CA LEU A 75 -2.54 -9.31 -0.38
C LEU A 75 -1.33 -9.69 -1.24
N ASP A 76 -0.77 -10.89 -1.09
CA ASP A 76 0.28 -11.34 -2.00
C ASP A 76 -0.32 -11.46 -3.40
N SER A 77 0.24 -10.76 -4.39
CA SER A 77 -0.25 -10.79 -5.77
C SER A 77 -0.13 -12.19 -6.38
N LYS A 78 0.70 -13.10 -5.81
CA LYS A 78 0.70 -14.52 -6.19
C LYS A 78 -0.58 -15.26 -5.81
N LEU A 79 -1.32 -14.84 -4.78
CA LEU A 79 -2.51 -15.56 -4.34
C LEU A 79 -3.70 -15.37 -5.29
N LYS A 80 -3.65 -14.36 -6.18
CA LYS A 80 -4.70 -14.11 -7.17
C LYS A 80 -4.67 -15.09 -8.36
N ALA A 81 -3.63 -15.93 -8.46
CA ALA A 81 -3.48 -16.93 -9.52
C ALA A 81 -4.00 -18.34 -9.14
N SER A 82 -4.70 -18.50 -8.00
CA SER A 82 -5.13 -19.84 -7.53
C SER A 82 -6.58 -19.88 -7.00
N LEU A 83 -7.45 -19.02 -7.53
CA LEU A 83 -8.91 -19.09 -7.29
C LEU A 83 -9.65 -19.16 -8.63
#